data_AF-A0A9W8TI40-F1
#
_entry.id   AF-A0A9W8TI40-F1
#
_cell.length_a   1.000
_cell.length_b   1.000
_cell.length_c   1.000
_cell.angle_alpha   90.00
_cell.angle_beta   90.00
_cell.angle_gamma   90.00
#
_symmetry.space_group_name_H-M   'P 1'
#
loop_
_entity.id
_entity.type
_entity.pdbx_description
1 polymer ?
#
loop_
_entity_poly.entity_id
_entity_poly.type
_entity_poly.pdbx_seq_one_letter_code
_entity_poly.pdbx_strand_id
1 'polypeptide(L)'
;MSQSVLDQLLEMGFDKQRAQLAVKKSDGLPDAMDWLEKNQDTDLEELLAEEEAGPSVSKVEGDVVAMSLVCNECNKKFRSQREAEFHANKSGHSDFAESTEEIAPLTAEEKQQRLAELREKVKAKRANQAVVDKEEQKRNEVRFVFWNNLIF
;
A
#
# COMPACT_ATOMS: atom_id res chain seq x y z
N MET A 1 -16.10 -9.56 30.47
CA MET A 1 -15.57 -10.45 29.41
C MET A 1 -15.46 -9.62 28.16
N SER A 2 -14.27 -9.30 27.67
CA SER A 2 -14.14 -8.65 26.36
C SER A 2 -14.51 -9.67 25.28
N GLN A 3 -15.59 -9.42 24.52
CA GLN A 3 -15.95 -10.26 23.37
C GLN A 3 -14.78 -10.29 22.38
N SER A 4 -14.58 -11.41 21.71
CA SER A 4 -13.57 -11.49 20.66
C SER A 4 -13.96 -10.58 19.49
N VAL A 5 -12.97 -10.07 18.75
CA VAL A 5 -13.23 -9.25 17.56
C VAL A 5 -14.10 -10.02 16.56
N LEU A 6 -13.90 -11.34 16.45
CA LEU A 6 -14.73 -12.21 15.63
C LEU A 6 -16.21 -12.22 16.09
N ASP A 7 -16.46 -12.38 17.39
CA ASP A 7 -17.82 -12.40 17.93
C ASP A 7 -18.52 -11.04 17.72
N GLN A 8 -17.79 -9.94 17.86
CA GLN A 8 -18.31 -8.59 17.59
C GLN A 8 -18.69 -8.42 16.11
N LEU A 9 -17.89 -8.93 15.18
CA LEU A 9 -18.21 -8.89 13.75
C LEU A 9 -19.43 -9.77 13.42
N LEU A 10 -19.58 -10.93 14.08
CA LEU A 10 -20.76 -11.79 13.93
C LEU A 10 -22.03 -11.12 14.49
N GLU A 11 -21.94 -10.44 15.63
CA GLU A 11 -23.05 -9.67 16.22
C GLU A 11 -23.49 -8.50 15.32
N MET A 12 -22.57 -7.94 14.53
CA MET A 12 -22.86 -6.91 13.53
C MET A 12 -23.45 -7.46 12.23
N GLY A 13 -23.50 -8.79 12.06
CA GLY A 13 -24.08 -9.45 10.90
C GLY A 13 -23.10 -9.71 9.75
N PHE A 14 -21.79 -9.64 9.99
CA PHE A 14 -20.80 -10.03 8.99
C PHE A 14 -20.75 -11.56 8.82
N ASP A 15 -20.48 -12.01 7.60
CA ASP A 15 -20.31 -13.43 7.31
C ASP A 15 -19.13 -14.02 8.09
N LYS A 16 -19.34 -15.22 8.63
CA LYS A 16 -18.37 -15.88 9.53
C LYS A 16 -17.02 -16.12 8.85
N GLN A 17 -17.01 -16.50 7.57
CA GLN A 17 -15.77 -16.81 6.86
C GLN A 17 -15.01 -15.52 6.56
N ARG A 18 -15.72 -14.47 6.13
CA ARG A 18 -15.15 -13.12 5.94
C ARG A 18 -14.60 -12.52 7.22
N ALA A 19 -15.34 -12.62 8.32
CA ALA A 19 -14.91 -12.10 9.61
C ALA A 19 -13.67 -12.84 10.15
N GLN A 20 -13.57 -14.16 9.93
CA GLN A 20 -12.37 -14.92 10.26
C GLN A 20 -11.16 -14.48 9.43
N LEU A 21 -11.33 -14.28 8.12
CA LEU A 21 -10.32 -13.74 7.22
C LEU A 21 -9.85 -12.35 7.66
N ALA A 22 -10.80 -11.47 8.00
CA ALA A 22 -10.51 -10.13 8.48
C ALA A 22 -9.67 -10.17 9.76
N VAL A 23 -10.08 -10.96 10.75
CA VAL A 23 -9.35 -11.12 12.03
C VAL A 23 -7.98 -11.79 11.86
N LYS A 24 -7.78 -12.60 10.81
CA LYS A 24 -6.45 -13.13 10.46
C LYS A 24 -5.55 -12.08 9.80
N LYS A 25 -6.12 -11.17 9.00
CA LYS A 25 -5.39 -10.12 8.26
C LYS A 25 -5.23 -8.82 9.07
N SER A 26 -5.88 -8.69 10.22
CA SER A 26 -5.90 -7.49 11.04
C SER A 26 -5.70 -7.80 12.52
N ASP A 27 -5.10 -6.88 13.27
CA ASP A 27 -4.76 -7.06 14.68
C ASP A 27 -5.79 -6.41 15.64
N GLY A 28 -6.93 -5.93 15.13
CA GLY A 28 -7.96 -5.25 15.91
C GLY A 28 -9.27 -4.99 15.17
N LEU A 29 -10.34 -4.66 15.90
CA LEU A 29 -11.67 -4.42 15.34
C LEU A 29 -11.70 -3.32 14.25
N PRO A 30 -11.07 -2.14 14.45
CA PRO A 30 -11.09 -1.09 13.42
C PRO A 30 -10.41 -1.54 12.13
N ASP A 31 -9.25 -2.20 12.24
CA ASP A 31 -8.51 -2.70 11.08
C ASP A 31 -9.26 -3.86 10.38
N ALA A 32 -9.97 -4.69 11.15
CA ALA A 32 -10.82 -5.75 10.61
C ALA A 32 -11.99 -5.19 9.80
N MET A 33 -12.63 -4.12 10.29
CA MET A 33 -13.71 -3.44 9.56
C MET A 33 -13.22 -2.77 8.30
N ASP A 34 -12.09 -2.06 8.35
CA ASP A 34 -11.47 -1.44 7.17
C ASP A 34 -11.14 -2.49 6.10
N TRP A 35 -10.73 -3.69 6.51
CA TRP A 35 -10.48 -4.80 5.58
C TRP A 35 -11.78 -5.33 4.98
N LEU A 36 -12.83 -5.51 5.80
CA LEU A 36 -14.13 -5.99 5.34
C LEU A 36 -14.81 -5.00 4.38
N GLU A 37 -14.68 -3.70 4.61
CA GLU A 37 -15.22 -2.65 3.74
C GLU A 37 -14.52 -2.67 2.37
N LYS A 38 -13.19 -2.77 2.35
CA LYS A 38 -12.40 -2.81 1.10
C LYS A 38 -12.62 -4.07 0.28
N ASN A 39 -12.95 -5.17 0.93
CA ASN A 39 -13.18 -6.48 0.30
C ASN A 39 -14.66 -6.85 0.29
N GLN A 40 -15.56 -5.86 0.47
CA GLN A 40 -17.00 -6.10 0.49
C GLN A 40 -17.53 -6.56 -0.87
N ASP A 41 -16.98 -5.98 -1.94
CA ASP A 41 -17.35 -6.27 -3.34
C ASP A 41 -16.63 -7.49 -3.92
N THR A 42 -15.58 -7.99 -3.27
CA THR A 42 -14.86 -9.20 -3.68
C THR A 42 -15.65 -10.43 -3.30
N ASP A 43 -15.71 -11.41 -4.18
CA ASP A 43 -16.38 -12.69 -3.93
C ASP A 43 -15.69 -13.46 -2.77
N LEU A 44 -16.48 -14.17 -1.95
CA LEU A 44 -15.96 -14.98 -0.83
C LEU A 44 -15.04 -16.10 -1.30
N GLU A 45 -15.33 -16.69 -2.45
CA GLU A 45 -14.63 -17.82 -3.03
C GLU A 45 -13.24 -17.40 -3.54
N GLU A 46 -13.15 -16.22 -4.16
CA GLU A 46 -11.92 -15.54 -4.56
C GLU A 46 -11.07 -15.14 -3.35
N LEU A 47 -11.65 -14.58 -2.30
CA LEU A 47 -10.92 -14.22 -1.08
C LEU A 47 -10.33 -15.42 -0.34
N LEU A 48 -11.04 -16.56 -0.33
CA LEU A 48 -10.57 -17.81 0.24
C LEU A 48 -9.49 -18.45 -0.66
N ALA A 49 -9.65 -18.37 -1.97
CA ALA A 49 -8.63 -18.81 -2.93
C ALA A 49 -7.33 -17.99 -2.78
N GLU A 50 -7.43 -16.68 -2.54
CA GLU A 50 -6.27 -15.83 -2.23
C GLU A 50 -5.61 -16.15 -0.89
N GLU A 51 -6.37 -16.61 0.12
CA GLU A 51 -5.81 -17.04 1.41
C GLU A 51 -5.02 -18.34 1.27
N GLU A 52 -5.55 -19.31 0.51
CA GLU A 52 -4.94 -20.62 0.29
C GLU A 52 -3.79 -20.58 -0.74
N ALA A 53 -3.76 -19.59 -1.64
CA ALA A 53 -2.73 -19.47 -2.68
C ALA A 53 -1.42 -18.80 -2.21
N GLY A 54 -1.40 -18.15 -1.03
CA GLY A 54 -0.28 -17.28 -0.66
C GLY A 54 -0.04 -16.18 -1.72
N PRO A 55 1.04 -15.38 -1.64
CA PRO A 55 1.25 -14.26 -2.55
C PRO A 55 1.74 -14.74 -3.92
N SER A 56 0.92 -15.48 -4.66
CA SER A 56 1.06 -15.60 -6.11
C SER A 56 0.48 -14.34 -6.73
N VAL A 57 1.37 -13.42 -7.09
CA VAL A 57 1.08 -12.23 -7.90
C VAL A 57 0.56 -12.69 -9.26
N SER A 58 -0.71 -13.04 -9.40
CA SER A 58 -1.34 -13.40 -10.68
C SER A 58 -2.86 -13.46 -10.56
N LYS A 59 -3.52 -12.32 -10.38
CA LYS A 59 -4.76 -11.98 -11.08
C LYS A 59 -5.18 -10.54 -10.77
N VAL A 60 -4.65 -9.61 -11.55
CA VAL A 60 -5.48 -8.50 -12.01
C VAL A 60 -5.94 -8.95 -13.38
N GLU A 61 -7.17 -9.47 -13.45
CA GLU A 61 -7.86 -9.60 -14.71
C GLU A 61 -8.09 -8.20 -15.24
N GLY A 62 -7.36 -7.90 -16.30
CA GLY A 62 -7.32 -6.59 -16.92
C GLY A 62 -6.07 -6.50 -17.77
N ASP A 63 -5.96 -7.40 -18.75
CA ASP A 63 -5.17 -7.21 -19.98
C ASP A 63 -3.87 -6.40 -19.78
N VAL A 64 -2.99 -6.83 -18.86
CA VAL A 64 -1.68 -6.18 -18.70
C VAL A 64 -0.73 -6.86 -19.67
N VAL A 65 -1.02 -6.71 -20.96
CA VAL A 65 0.03 -6.80 -21.98
C VAL A 65 0.98 -5.66 -21.61
N ALA A 66 2.10 -5.98 -20.98
CA ALA A 66 3.15 -5.01 -20.65
C ALA A 66 3.82 -4.56 -21.96
N MET A 67 3.09 -3.84 -22.79
CA MET A 67 3.57 -3.19 -24.00
C MET A 67 4.31 -1.95 -23.52
N SER A 68 5.63 -2.06 -23.38
CA SER A 68 6.43 -0.87 -23.13
C SER A 68 6.38 0.01 -24.39
N LEU A 69 5.86 1.23 -24.26
CA LEU A 69 5.71 2.16 -25.37
C LEU A 69 6.96 3.05 -25.41
N VAL A 70 7.60 3.17 -26.56
CA VAL A 70 8.81 4.00 -26.76
C VAL A 70 8.47 5.12 -27.71
N CYS A 71 8.71 6.37 -27.30
CA CYS A 71 8.57 7.50 -28.21
C CYS A 71 9.78 7.58 -29.13
N ASN A 72 9.59 7.51 -30.44
CA ASN A 72 10.69 7.55 -31.43
C ASN A 72 11.37 8.92 -31.52
N GLU A 73 10.67 9.98 -31.12
CA GLU A 73 11.18 11.36 -31.17
C GLU A 73 12.14 11.67 -30.02
N CYS A 74 12.00 11.02 -28.86
CA CYS A 74 12.83 11.28 -27.67
C CYS A 74 13.43 10.03 -27.01
N ASN A 75 13.17 8.84 -27.58
CA ASN A 75 13.61 7.53 -27.08
C ASN A 75 13.25 7.25 -25.62
N LYS A 76 12.19 7.89 -25.10
CA LYS A 76 11.72 7.66 -23.74
C LYS A 76 10.80 6.44 -23.72
N LYS A 77 11.12 5.46 -22.85
CA LYS A 77 10.32 4.25 -22.62
C LYS A 77 9.27 4.53 -21.53
N PHE A 78 8.04 4.12 -21.78
CA PHE A 78 6.89 4.27 -20.89
C PHE A 78 6.37 2.90 -20.47
N ARG A 79 5.97 2.80 -19.20
CA ARG A 79 5.49 1.54 -18.60
C ARG A 79 3.99 1.31 -18.84
N SER A 80 3.25 2.37 -19.20
CA SER A 80 1.81 2.29 -19.44
C SER A 80 1.37 3.31 -20.49
N GLN A 81 0.25 3.03 -21.14
CA GLN A 81 -0.37 3.92 -22.13
C GLN A 81 -0.71 5.29 -21.55
N ARG A 82 -1.18 5.36 -20.30
CA ARG A 82 -1.48 6.63 -19.60
C ARG A 82 -0.27 7.55 -19.49
N GLU A 83 0.92 6.99 -19.30
CA GLU A 83 2.16 7.76 -19.20
C GLU A 83 2.61 8.28 -20.58
N ALA A 84 2.40 7.48 -21.63
CA ALA A 84 2.64 7.88 -23.02
C ALA A 84 1.67 8.99 -23.47
N GLU A 85 0.39 8.92 -23.11
CA GLU A 85 -0.60 9.97 -23.38
C GLU A 85 -0.24 11.30 -22.70
N PHE A 86 0.21 11.24 -21.44
CA PHE A 86 0.68 12.43 -20.76
C PHE A 86 1.89 13.05 -21.45
N HIS A 87 2.84 12.21 -21.90
CA HIS A 87 3.98 12.66 -22.68
C HIS A 87 3.55 13.28 -24.00
N ALA A 88 2.63 12.65 -24.74
CA ALA A 88 2.09 13.18 -25.99
C ALA A 88 1.45 14.57 -25.80
N ASN A 89 0.64 14.74 -24.75
CA ASN A 89 0.00 16.02 -24.45
C ASN A 89 0.99 17.10 -24.03
N LYS A 90 2.09 16.72 -23.39
CA LYS A 90 3.06 17.67 -22.86
C LYS A 90 4.15 18.06 -23.85
N SER A 91 4.67 17.09 -24.60
CA SER A 91 5.75 17.30 -25.57
C SER A 91 5.28 17.37 -27.01
N GLY A 92 4.02 17.02 -27.30
CA GLY A 92 3.46 17.00 -28.65
C GLY A 92 3.94 15.82 -29.50
N HIS A 93 4.61 14.83 -28.91
CA HIS A 93 5.14 13.69 -29.64
C HIS A 93 4.03 12.63 -29.79
N SER A 94 3.78 12.17 -31.01
CA SER A 94 2.72 11.20 -31.32
C SER A 94 3.23 9.89 -31.91
N ASP A 95 4.53 9.82 -32.22
CA ASP A 95 5.16 8.62 -32.76
C ASP A 95 5.65 7.69 -31.63
N PHE A 96 4.84 6.68 -31.32
CA PHE A 96 5.13 5.64 -30.34
C PHE A 96 5.30 4.28 -31.01
N ALA A 97 6.40 3.60 -30.72
CA ALA A 97 6.64 2.20 -31.08
C ALA A 97 6.41 1.29 -29.87
N GLU A 98 5.69 0.19 -30.07
CA GLU A 98 5.55 -0.88 -29.08
C GLU A 98 6.82 -1.71 -29.06
N SER A 99 7.56 -1.67 -27.95
CA SER A 99 8.71 -2.54 -27.71
C SER A 99 8.28 -3.70 -26.82
N THR A 100 8.24 -4.90 -27.39
CA THR A 100 8.02 -6.19 -26.71
C THR A 100 9.30 -6.70 -26.07
N GLU A 101 10.11 -5.83 -25.49
CA GLU A 101 11.19 -6.28 -24.62
C GLU A 101 10.56 -6.66 -23.27
N GLU A 102 10.31 -7.96 -23.11
CA GLU A 102 10.03 -8.59 -21.83
C GLU A 102 11.03 -8.06 -20.80
N ILE A 103 10.58 -7.16 -19.93
CA ILE A 103 11.38 -6.72 -18.81
C ILE A 103 11.51 -7.95 -17.93
N ALA A 104 12.65 -8.63 -18.04
CA ALA A 104 13.03 -9.73 -17.16
C ALA A 104 12.69 -9.29 -15.72
N PRO A 105 11.78 -10.00 -15.03
CA PRO A 105 11.35 -9.59 -13.72
C PRO A 105 12.59 -9.52 -12.83
N LEU A 106 12.86 -8.34 -12.24
CA LEU A 106 13.96 -8.10 -11.29
C LEU A 106 14.21 -9.37 -10.47
N THR A 107 15.42 -9.92 -10.63
CA THR A 107 15.89 -11.12 -9.97
C THR A 107 15.62 -11.03 -8.46
N ALA A 108 15.24 -12.15 -7.85
CA ALA A 108 14.77 -12.20 -6.47
C ALA A 108 15.76 -11.57 -5.46
N GLU A 109 17.04 -11.50 -5.80
CA GLU A 109 18.11 -10.94 -4.97
C GLU A 109 18.08 -9.40 -4.89
N GLU A 110 17.82 -8.69 -5.98
CA GLU A 110 17.77 -7.21 -5.97
C GLU A 110 16.54 -6.70 -5.20
N LYS A 111 15.43 -7.45 -5.25
CA LYS A 111 14.23 -7.14 -4.46
C LYS A 111 14.49 -7.30 -2.96
N GLN A 112 15.26 -8.31 -2.56
CA GLN A 112 15.62 -8.50 -1.15
C GLN A 112 16.54 -7.39 -0.64
N GLN A 113 17.52 -6.97 -1.43
CA GLN A 113 18.40 -5.85 -1.07
C GLN A 113 17.64 -4.54 -0.95
N ARG A 114 16.74 -4.26 -1.90
CA ARG A 114 15.91 -3.04 -1.86
C ARG A 114 14.95 -3.05 -0.66
N LEU A 115 14.37 -4.20 -0.33
CA LEU A 115 13.53 -4.37 0.87
C LEU A 115 14.34 -4.20 2.16
N ALA A 116 15.57 -4.72 2.22
CA ALA A 116 16.46 -4.54 3.36
C ALA A 116 16.84 -3.06 3.54
N GLU A 117 17.25 -2.39 2.45
CA GLU A 117 17.59 -0.96 2.45
C GLU A 117 16.37 -0.09 2.85
N LEU A 118 15.18 -0.41 2.34
CA LEU A 118 13.93 0.27 2.73
C LEU A 118 13.61 0.08 4.22
N ARG A 119 13.78 -1.13 4.75
CA ARG A 119 13.56 -1.42 6.18
C ARG A 119 14.56 -0.66 7.06
N GLU A 120 15.83 -0.58 6.67
CA GLU A 120 16.82 0.20 7.39
C GLU A 120 16.53 1.70 7.36
N LYS A 121 16.14 2.26 6.21
CA LYS A 121 15.71 3.66 6.11
C LYS A 121 14.49 3.97 6.97
N VAL A 122 13.50 3.08 7.01
CA VAL A 122 12.32 3.24 7.87
C VAL A 122 12.71 3.16 9.34
N LYS A 123 13.60 2.24 9.73
CA LYS A 123 14.08 2.13 11.11
C LYS A 123 14.86 3.37 11.54
N ALA A 124 15.75 3.88 10.67
CA ALA A 124 16.48 5.12 10.93
C ALA A 124 15.55 6.33 11.06
N LYS A 125 14.56 6.46 10.18
CA LYS A 125 13.55 7.53 10.26
C LYS A 125 12.72 7.45 11.54
N ARG A 126 12.28 6.24 11.94
CA ARG A 126 11.55 6.04 13.20
C ARG A 126 12.39 6.40 14.44
N ALA A 127 13.69 6.06 14.45
CA ALA A 127 14.58 6.43 15.53
C ALA A 127 14.76 7.96 15.64
N ASN A 128 14.95 8.64 14.51
CA ASN A 128 15.05 10.11 14.49
C ASN A 128 13.73 10.78 14.91
N GLN A 129 12.60 10.26 14.45
CA GLN A 129 11.29 10.76 14.84
C GLN A 129 11.08 10.67 16.36
N ALA A 130 11.46 9.56 16.99
CA ALA A 130 11.34 9.41 18.44
C ALA A 130 12.20 10.40 19.26
N VAL A 131 13.30 10.91 18.69
CA VAL A 131 14.11 11.97 19.33
C VAL A 131 13.42 13.33 19.17
N VAL A 132 12.98 13.65 17.96
CA VAL A 132 12.25 14.90 17.66
C VAL A 132 10.98 14.99 18.50
N ASP A 133 10.20 13.90 18.59
CA ASP A 133 8.96 13.86 19.35
C ASP A 133 9.21 14.09 20.85
N LYS A 134 10.32 13.58 21.41
CA LYS A 134 10.70 13.85 22.81
C LYS A 134 11.06 15.32 23.06
N GLU A 135 11.78 15.94 22.13
CA GLU A 135 12.11 17.37 22.21
C GLU A 135 10.86 18.23 22.03
N GLU A 136 9.97 17.85 21.12
CA GLU A 136 8.71 18.52 20.91
C GLU A 136 7.77 18.37 22.11
N GLN A 137 7.69 17.19 22.73
CA GLN A 137 6.95 16.99 23.98
C GLN A 137 7.46 17.91 25.08
N LYS A 138 8.77 17.99 25.31
CA LYS A 138 9.35 18.93 26.29
C LYS A 138 9.02 20.38 25.96
N ARG A 139 9.13 20.78 24.69
CA ARG A 139 8.76 22.15 24.25
C ARG A 139 7.27 22.41 24.44
N ASN A 140 6.42 21.43 24.17
CA ASN A 140 4.97 21.53 24.35
C ASN A 140 4.59 21.57 25.82
N GLU A 141 5.25 20.81 26.69
CA GLU A 141 5.08 20.90 28.14
C GLU A 141 5.49 22.27 28.66
N VAL A 142 6.65 22.79 28.26
CA VAL A 142 7.08 24.15 28.64
C VAL A 142 6.11 25.20 28.09
N ARG A 143 5.67 25.06 26.84
CA ARG A 143 4.66 25.94 26.23
C ARG A 143 3.32 25.87 26.95
N PHE A 144 2.89 24.67 27.35
CA PHE A 144 1.64 24.44 28.05
C PHE A 144 1.68 25.02 29.47
N VAL A 145 2.78 24.79 30.20
CA VAL A 145 3.00 25.40 31.54
C VAL A 145 3.07 26.92 31.43
N PHE A 146 3.77 27.45 30.43
CA PHE A 146 3.85 28.90 30.20
C PHE A 146 2.48 29.51 29.88
N TRP A 147 1.70 28.87 28.99
CA TRP A 147 0.37 29.34 28.62
C TRP A 147 -0.62 29.25 29.79
N ASN A 148 -0.59 28.16 30.55
CA ASN A 148 -1.43 27.97 31.71
C ASN A 148 -1.10 28.96 32.84
N ASN A 149 0.17 29.36 32.98
CA ASN A 149 0.62 30.38 33.93
C ASN A 149 0.40 31.83 33.46
N LEU A 150 -0.03 32.04 32.20
CA LEU A 150 -0.35 33.37 31.65
C LEU A 150 -1.86 33.67 31.72
N ILE A 151 -2.69 32.67 32.02
CA ILE A 151 -4.17 32.73 32.03
C ILE A 151 -4.73 32.91 33.46
N PHE A 152 -3.86 32.86 34.47
CA PHE A 152 -4.14 33.26 35.86
C PHE A 152 -3.36 34.53 36.21
#